data_AF-A0A521FDR5-F1
#
_entry.id   AF-A0A521FDR5-F1
#
_cell.length_a   1.000
_cell.length_b   1.000
_cell.length_c   1.000
_cell.angle_alpha   90.00
_cell.angle_beta   90.00
_cell.angle_gamma   90.00
#
_symmetry.space_group_name_H-M   'P 1'
#
loop_
_entity.id
_entity.type
_entity.pdbx_description
1 polymer ?
#
loop_
_entity_poly.entity_id
_entity_poly.type
_entity_poly.pdbx_seq_one_letter_code
_entity_poly.pdbx_strand_id
1 'polypeptide(L)'
;MEDQQIPRKISEKMTDMTAHCGHLFQQSPDELAQIVSFVEAEMKGQDLPPVSRNRDEFIAATFERLYPMVLSSDDCRQAVESMLKKRPDLRQHQPLDHHDDYPHYTLDPALTETLYLTGSAVMGSILMVTAGASGGSIEQRQQTE
;
A
#
# COMPACT_ATOMS: atom_id res chain seq x y z
N MET A 1 25.49 21.88 -13.53
CA MET A 1 24.13 22.36 -13.92
C MET A 1 23.15 21.22 -14.16
N GLU A 2 23.60 19.99 -14.45
CA GLU A 2 22.72 18.82 -14.59
C GLU A 2 22.13 18.31 -13.26
N ASP A 3 22.86 18.46 -12.15
CA ASP A 3 22.43 17.93 -10.83
C ASP A 3 21.21 18.65 -10.24
N GLN A 4 20.98 19.93 -10.54
CA GLN A 4 19.80 20.66 -10.08
C GLN A 4 18.50 20.18 -10.76
N GLN A 5 18.59 19.45 -11.87
CA GLN A 5 17.42 18.91 -12.56
C GLN A 5 16.97 17.56 -11.99
N ILE A 6 17.84 16.85 -11.27
CA ILE A 6 17.53 15.51 -10.75
C ILE A 6 16.42 15.57 -9.69
N PRO A 7 16.48 16.42 -8.65
CA PRO A 7 15.40 16.53 -7.66
C PRO A 7 14.06 16.90 -8.30
N ARG A 8 14.07 17.78 -9.32
CA ARG A 8 12.87 18.18 -10.05
C ARG A 8 12.27 17.02 -10.82
N LYS A 9 13.08 16.28 -11.60
CA LYS A 9 12.63 15.10 -12.36
C LYS A 9 12.07 14.01 -11.44
N ILE A 10 12.69 13.79 -10.27
CA ILE A 10 12.19 12.82 -9.28
C ILE A 10 10.84 13.28 -8.73
N SER A 11 10.71 14.55 -8.34
CA SER A 11 9.47 15.11 -7.82
C SER A 11 8.31 15.03 -8.83
N GLU A 12 8.57 15.36 -10.10
CA GLU A 12 7.61 15.23 -11.20
C GLU A 12 7.14 13.77 -11.33
N LYS A 13 8.07 12.81 -11.38
CA LYS A 13 7.73 11.38 -11.45
C LYS A 13 6.95 10.88 -10.23
N MET A 14 7.30 11.30 -9.02
CA MET A 14 6.57 10.92 -7.80
C MET A 14 5.14 11.46 -7.81
N THR A 15 4.96 12.69 -8.31
CA THR A 15 3.64 13.32 -8.44
C THR A 15 2.77 12.55 -9.43
N ASP A 16 3.31 12.22 -10.60
CA ASP A 16 2.60 11.42 -11.61
C ASP A 16 2.21 10.05 -11.06
N MET A 17 3.13 9.36 -10.40
CA MET A 17 2.88 8.05 -9.77
C MET A 17 1.79 8.13 -8.68
N THR A 18 1.77 9.20 -7.89
CA THR A 18 0.75 9.45 -6.87
C THR A 18 -0.63 9.65 -7.50
N ALA A 19 -0.71 10.50 -8.52
CA ALA A 19 -1.95 10.76 -9.24
C ALA A 19 -2.50 9.46 -9.87
N HIS A 20 -1.61 8.65 -10.45
CA HIS A 20 -1.99 7.37 -11.04
C HIS A 20 -2.50 6.36 -10.01
N CYS A 21 -1.84 6.23 -8.86
CA CYS A 21 -2.34 5.36 -7.79
C CYS A 21 -3.72 5.79 -7.31
N GLY A 22 -3.93 7.11 -7.14
CA GLY A 22 -5.25 7.65 -6.81
C GLY A 22 -6.32 7.29 -7.84
N HIS A 23 -5.99 7.35 -9.13
CA HIS A 23 -6.90 6.94 -10.20
C HIS A 23 -7.20 5.43 -10.17
N LEU A 24 -6.19 4.59 -9.96
CA LEU A 24 -6.35 3.13 -9.86
C LEU A 24 -7.26 2.74 -8.69
N PHE A 25 -7.11 3.39 -7.54
CA PHE A 25 -7.98 3.19 -6.37
C PHE A 25 -9.44 3.55 -6.68
N GLN A 26 -9.68 4.63 -7.42
CA GLN A 26 -11.03 5.03 -7.83
C GLN A 26 -11.66 4.04 -8.83
N GLN A 27 -10.85 3.41 -9.69
CA GLN A 27 -11.32 2.46 -10.71
C GLN A 27 -11.36 1.00 -10.23
N SER A 28 -10.81 0.72 -9.05
CA SER A 28 -10.62 -0.63 -8.53
C SER A 28 -11.03 -0.72 -7.05
N PRO A 29 -12.25 -0.28 -6.68
CA PRO A 29 -12.66 -0.27 -5.29
C PRO A 29 -12.72 -1.68 -4.69
N ASP A 30 -13.08 -2.70 -5.48
CA ASP A 30 -13.19 -4.08 -5.00
C ASP A 30 -11.82 -4.69 -4.71
N GLU A 31 -10.86 -4.50 -5.61
CA GLU A 31 -9.47 -4.92 -5.39
C GLU A 31 -8.85 -4.16 -4.21
N LEU A 32 -9.18 -2.87 -4.05
CA LEU A 32 -8.68 -2.08 -2.93
C LEU A 32 -9.29 -2.57 -1.61
N ALA A 33 -10.58 -2.92 -1.61
CA ALA A 33 -11.26 -3.47 -0.46
C ALA A 33 -10.61 -4.78 0.02
N GLN A 34 -10.11 -5.63 -0.88
CA GLN A 34 -9.39 -6.84 -0.49
C GLN A 34 -8.13 -6.53 0.34
N ILE A 35 -7.32 -5.57 -0.11
CA ILE A 35 -6.12 -5.13 0.62
C ILE A 35 -6.52 -4.49 1.97
N VAL A 36 -7.56 -3.65 1.97
CA VAL A 36 -8.06 -2.99 3.19
C VAL A 36 -8.55 -4.03 4.21
N SER A 37 -9.34 -5.01 3.78
CA SER A 37 -9.85 -6.07 4.65
C SER A 37 -8.74 -6.93 5.23
N PHE A 38 -7.71 -7.24 4.43
CA PHE A 38 -6.51 -7.94 4.93
C PHE A 38 -5.82 -7.13 6.03
N VAL A 39 -5.53 -5.85 5.78
CA VAL A 39 -4.89 -4.95 6.77
C VAL A 39 -5.75 -4.82 8.03
N GLU A 40 -7.06 -4.64 7.88
CA GLU A 40 -7.98 -4.53 9.00
C GLU A 40 -8.00 -5.80 9.86
N ALA A 41 -8.06 -6.98 9.25
CA ALA A 41 -8.03 -8.26 9.96
C ALA A 41 -6.73 -8.44 10.75
N GLU A 42 -5.59 -8.14 10.12
CA GLU A 42 -4.26 -8.23 10.75
C GLU A 42 -4.01 -7.18 11.84
N MET A 43 -4.76 -6.07 11.84
CA MET A 43 -4.72 -5.06 12.89
C MET A 43 -5.69 -5.38 14.04
N LYS A 44 -6.86 -5.95 13.76
CA LYS A 44 -7.86 -6.34 14.78
C LYS A 44 -7.47 -7.61 15.55
N GLY A 45 -6.73 -8.52 14.93
CA GLY A 45 -6.32 -9.79 15.52
C GLY A 45 -5.20 -9.71 16.57
N GLN A 46 -4.74 -8.51 16.96
CA GLN A 46 -3.55 -8.35 17.79
C GLN A 46 -3.80 -7.52 19.05
N ASP A 47 -3.19 -7.96 20.16
CA ASP A 47 -2.85 -7.11 21.29
C ASP A 47 -1.87 -6.04 20.78
N LEU A 48 -2.43 -4.94 20.27
CA LEU A 48 -1.64 -3.79 19.89
C LEU A 48 -0.84 -3.39 21.13
N PRO A 49 0.51 -3.30 21.04
CA PRO A 49 1.33 -2.90 22.17
C PRO A 49 0.74 -1.61 22.75
N PRO A 50 0.63 -1.50 24.09
CA PRO A 50 -0.09 -0.41 24.75
C PRO A 50 0.44 0.89 24.17
N VAL A 51 -0.41 1.49 23.33
CA VAL A 51 -0.24 2.69 22.51
C VAL A 51 1.17 3.24 22.66
N SER A 52 2.07 3.00 21.68
CA SER A 52 3.29 3.79 21.60
C SER A 52 2.85 5.24 21.76
N ARG A 53 3.40 5.96 22.74
CA ARG A 53 2.96 7.34 23.06
C ARG A 53 3.06 8.28 21.84
N ASN A 54 3.74 7.81 20.79
CA ASN A 54 3.85 8.41 19.48
C ASN A 54 3.04 7.64 18.42
N ARG A 55 2.05 8.31 17.82
CA ARG A 55 1.24 7.81 16.71
C ARG A 55 2.07 7.45 15.48
N ASP A 56 3.08 8.24 15.16
CA ASP A 56 3.85 8.06 13.94
C ASP A 56 4.75 6.82 14.05
N GLU A 57 5.23 6.52 15.26
CA GLU A 57 5.96 5.27 15.59
C GLU A 57 5.05 4.04 15.48
N PHE A 58 3.81 4.13 15.96
CA PHE A 58 2.82 3.07 15.80
C PHE A 58 2.57 2.77 14.32
N ILE A 59 2.33 3.82 13.52
CA ILE A 59 2.04 3.71 12.09
C ILE A 59 3.24 3.08 11.36
N ALA A 60 4.45 3.57 11.60
CA ALA A 60 5.66 3.05 10.98
C ALA A 60 5.88 1.57 11.32
N ALA A 61 5.81 1.20 12.60
CA ALA A 61 5.97 -0.20 13.03
C ALA A 61 4.88 -1.12 12.45
N THR A 62 3.65 -0.62 12.34
CA THR A 62 2.54 -1.36 11.72
C THR A 62 2.80 -1.58 10.23
N PHE A 63 3.27 -0.54 9.52
CA PHE A 63 3.59 -0.65 8.10
C PHE A 63 4.74 -1.63 7.84
N GLU A 64 5.84 -1.52 8.60
CA GLU A 64 7.00 -2.42 8.49
C GLU A 64 6.60 -3.89 8.69
N ARG A 65 5.64 -4.16 9.58
CA ARG A 65 5.10 -5.49 9.80
C ARG A 65 4.18 -5.96 8.67
N LEU A 66 3.21 -5.13 8.26
CA LEU A 66 2.14 -5.53 7.35
C LEU A 66 2.57 -5.55 5.89
N TYR A 67 3.48 -4.67 5.48
CA TYR A 67 3.86 -4.55 4.08
C TYR A 67 4.40 -5.86 3.48
N PRO A 68 5.33 -6.59 4.13
CA PRO A 68 5.76 -7.91 3.65
C PRO A 68 4.64 -8.97 3.65
N MET A 69 3.71 -8.90 4.60
CA MET A 69 2.57 -9.83 4.68
C MET A 69 1.60 -9.62 3.50
N VAL A 70 1.36 -8.36 3.13
CA VAL A 70 0.55 -8.02 1.95
C VAL A 70 1.22 -8.50 0.66
N LEU A 71 2.54 -8.33 0.54
CA LEU A 71 3.30 -8.82 -0.62
C LEU A 71 3.34 -10.35 -0.73
N SER A 72 3.21 -11.08 0.38
CA SER A 72 3.22 -12.55 0.40
C SER A 72 1.82 -13.17 0.35
N SER A 73 0.77 -12.37 0.48
CA SER A 73 -0.62 -12.82 0.37
C SER A 73 -1.03 -12.94 -1.10
N ASP A 74 -1.45 -14.12 -1.52
CA ASP A 74 -1.92 -14.37 -2.89
C ASP A 74 -3.12 -13.50 -3.26
N ASP A 75 -4.08 -13.32 -2.35
CA ASP A 75 -5.25 -12.47 -2.56
C ASP A 75 -4.84 -11.01 -2.78
N CYS A 76 -3.93 -10.49 -1.93
CA CYS A 76 -3.45 -9.12 -2.05
C CYS A 76 -2.62 -8.92 -3.33
N ARG A 77 -1.76 -9.88 -3.69
CA ARG A 77 -1.01 -9.86 -4.94
C ARG A 77 -1.94 -9.84 -6.14
N GLN A 78 -2.94 -10.72 -6.16
CA GLN A 78 -3.91 -10.79 -7.24
C GLN A 78 -4.73 -9.50 -7.36
N ALA A 79 -5.08 -8.88 -6.24
CA ALA A 79 -5.74 -7.57 -6.20
C ALA A 79 -4.87 -6.50 -6.88
N VAL A 80 -3.60 -6.39 -6.48
CA VAL A 80 -2.63 -5.43 -7.05
C VAL A 80 -2.43 -5.68 -8.55
N GLU A 81 -2.21 -6.93 -8.96
CA GLU A 81 -2.08 -7.29 -10.38
C GLU A 81 -3.33 -6.92 -11.19
N SER A 82 -4.52 -7.12 -10.62
CA SER A 82 -5.79 -6.79 -11.27
C SER A 82 -5.96 -5.28 -11.43
N MET A 83 -5.54 -4.48 -10.44
CA MET A 83 -5.47 -3.02 -10.58
C MET A 83 -4.51 -2.62 -11.71
N LEU A 84 -3.31 -3.21 -11.76
CA LEU A 84 -2.29 -2.87 -12.74
C LEU A 84 -2.69 -3.27 -14.18
N LYS A 85 -3.42 -4.37 -14.37
CA LYS A 85 -3.96 -4.79 -15.69
C LYS A 85 -4.94 -3.78 -16.30
N LYS A 86 -5.54 -2.90 -15.48
CA LYS A 86 -6.38 -1.80 -15.96
C LYS A 86 -5.56 -0.69 -16.62
N ARG A 87 -4.22 -0.66 -16.45
CA ARG A 87 -3.31 0.14 -17.27
C ARG A 87 -2.99 -0.57 -18.59
N PRO A 88 -3.25 0.05 -19.75
CA PRO A 88 -2.85 -0.49 -21.05
C PRO A 88 -1.34 -0.77 -21.14
N ASP A 89 -0.53 0.08 -20.50
CA ASP A 89 0.93 0.11 -20.65
C ASP A 89 1.66 -0.97 -19.83
N LEU A 90 1.01 -1.51 -18.80
CA LEU A 90 1.58 -2.52 -17.89
C LEU A 90 0.99 -3.93 -18.10
N ARG A 91 0.07 -4.10 -19.06
CA ARG A 91 -0.62 -5.39 -19.33
C ARG A 91 0.30 -6.57 -19.61
N GLN A 92 1.55 -6.34 -19.97
CA GLN A 92 2.50 -7.38 -20.38
C GLN A 92 3.52 -7.77 -19.31
N HIS A 93 3.53 -7.12 -18.15
CA HIS A 93 4.53 -7.37 -17.11
C HIS A 93 3.84 -7.86 -15.82
N GLN A 94 4.37 -8.94 -15.22
CA GLN A 94 4.01 -9.40 -13.88
C GLN A 94 5.14 -8.99 -12.92
N PRO A 95 5.11 -7.74 -12.42
CA PRO A 95 6.22 -7.17 -11.65
C PRO A 95 6.46 -7.85 -10.29
N LEU A 96 5.53 -8.68 -9.80
CA LEU A 96 5.65 -9.40 -8.52
C LEU A 96 6.12 -10.85 -8.69
N ASP A 97 6.34 -11.33 -9.91
CA ASP A 97 6.89 -12.67 -10.10
C ASP A 97 8.32 -12.73 -9.56
N HIS A 98 8.61 -13.80 -8.82
CA HIS A 98 9.91 -14.02 -8.18
C HIS A 98 11.01 -14.16 -9.24
N HIS A 99 11.80 -13.10 -9.41
CA HIS A 99 13.05 -13.14 -10.15
C HIS A 99 14.20 -13.33 -9.17
N ASP A 100 14.57 -14.60 -8.91
CA ASP A 100 15.71 -14.98 -8.05
C ASP A 100 17.10 -14.62 -8.65
N ASP A 101 17.15 -13.95 -9.81
CA ASP A 101 18.36 -13.88 -10.64
C ASP A 101 19.03 -12.50 -10.77
N TYR A 102 18.63 -11.45 -10.03
CA TYR A 102 19.22 -10.10 -10.20
C TYR A 102 19.92 -9.53 -8.94
N PRO A 103 21.27 -9.49 -8.89
CA PRO A 103 22.05 -8.93 -7.79
C PRO A 103 22.27 -7.40 -7.88
N HIS A 104 21.51 -6.68 -8.71
CA HIS A 104 21.70 -5.24 -8.90
C HIS A 104 20.47 -4.48 -8.40
N TYR A 105 20.70 -3.50 -7.51
CA TYR A 105 19.74 -2.58 -6.85
C TYR A 105 18.93 -1.68 -7.81
N THR A 106 18.60 -2.15 -9.01
CA THR A 106 17.82 -1.40 -9.99
C THR A 106 16.42 -1.97 -10.00
N LEU A 107 15.51 -1.29 -9.30
CA LEU A 107 14.08 -1.55 -9.46
C LEU A 107 13.68 -1.04 -10.84
N ASP A 108 13.07 -1.89 -11.65
CA ASP A 108 12.45 -1.42 -12.88
C ASP A 108 11.27 -0.47 -12.57
N PRO A 109 10.84 0.38 -13.51
CA PRO A 109 9.73 1.30 -13.27
C PRO A 109 8.41 0.61 -12.92
N ALA A 110 8.11 -0.56 -13.48
CA ALA A 110 6.87 -1.29 -13.22
C ALA A 110 6.86 -1.88 -11.80
N LEU A 111 7.98 -2.45 -11.35
CA LEU A 111 8.17 -2.89 -9.97
C LEU A 111 8.11 -1.70 -9.01
N THR A 112 8.74 -0.58 -9.34
CA THR A 112 8.68 0.66 -8.52
C THR A 112 7.25 1.13 -8.34
N GLU A 113 6.47 1.24 -9.43
CA GLU A 113 5.05 1.61 -9.36
C GLU A 113 4.22 0.61 -8.57
N THR A 114 4.49 -0.69 -8.72
CA THR A 114 3.79 -1.75 -8.00
C THR A 114 4.03 -1.68 -6.50
N LEU A 115 5.29 -1.49 -6.10
CA LEU A 115 5.67 -1.32 -4.69
C LEU A 115 5.05 -0.05 -4.11
N TYR A 116 5.01 1.04 -4.88
CA TYR A 116 4.40 2.31 -4.47
C TYR A 116 2.87 2.21 -4.33
N LEU A 117 2.18 1.58 -5.29
CA LEU A 117 0.74 1.34 -5.25
C LEU A 117 0.38 0.50 -4.01
N THR A 118 1.08 -0.62 -3.82
CA THR A 118 0.89 -1.50 -2.67
C THR A 118 1.16 -0.75 -1.36
N GLY A 119 2.26 0.00 -1.29
CA GLY A 119 2.64 0.75 -0.09
C GLY A 119 1.62 1.82 0.25
N SER A 120 1.11 2.52 -0.77
CA SER A 120 0.05 3.52 -0.60
C SER A 120 -1.26 2.90 -0.11
N ALA A 121 -1.63 1.72 -0.63
CA ALA A 121 -2.83 1.01 -0.19
C ALA A 121 -2.72 0.55 1.27
N VAL A 122 -1.56 0.00 1.67
CA VAL A 122 -1.30 -0.41 3.06
C VAL A 122 -1.30 0.79 3.99
N MET A 123 -0.55 1.86 3.65
CA MET A 123 -0.51 3.07 4.47
C MET A 123 -1.87 3.73 4.61
N GLY A 124 -2.62 3.87 3.51
CA GLY A 124 -3.98 4.38 3.54
C GLY A 124 -4.89 3.54 4.44
N SER A 125 -4.79 2.22 4.35
CA SER A 125 -5.57 1.29 5.17
C SER A 125 -5.26 1.45 6.66
N ILE A 126 -3.98 1.50 7.05
CA ILE A 126 -3.56 1.72 8.44
C ILE A 126 -4.11 3.05 8.97
N LEU A 127 -4.00 4.13 8.18
CA LEU A 127 -4.53 5.45 8.56
C LEU A 127 -6.05 5.43 8.73
N MET A 128 -6.78 4.72 7.87
CA MET A 128 -8.24 4.63 7.95
C MET A 128 -8.72 3.78 9.13
N VAL A 129 -8.05 2.65 9.39
CA VAL A 129 -8.33 1.80 10.56
C VAL A 129 -8.05 2.57 11.86
N THR A 130 -6.88 3.23 11.95
CA THR A 130 -6.52 4.02 13.14
C THR A 130 -7.41 5.24 13.37
N ALA A 131 -7.95 5.84 12.31
CA ALA A 131 -8.94 6.91 12.41
C ALA A 131 -10.33 6.41 12.87
N GLY A 132 -10.53 5.10 13.01
CA GLY A 132 -11.82 4.49 13.31
C GLY A 132 -12.82 4.55 12.15
N ALA A 133 -12.33 4.82 10.92
CA ALA A 133 -13.14 4.88 9.71
C ALA A 133 -13.38 3.49 9.10
N SER A 134 -12.69 2.46 9.57
CA SER A 134 -13.11 1.07 9.40
C SER A 134 -14.29 0.82 10.34
N GLY A 135 -15.49 0.60 9.80
CA GLY A 135 -16.78 0.66 10.53
C GLY A 135 -16.92 -0.11 11.85
N GLY A 136 -15.96 -0.96 12.25
CA GLY A 136 -15.93 -1.63 13.55
C GLY A 136 -15.63 -0.75 14.78
N SER A 137 -15.04 0.44 14.62
CA SER A 137 -14.76 1.32 15.78
C SER A 137 -15.99 2.10 16.26
N ILE A 138 -17.03 2.24 15.43
CA ILE A 138 -18.29 2.91 15.81
C ILE A 138 -19.12 2.00 16.72
N GLU A 139 -19.13 0.69 16.48
CA GLU A 139 -19.84 -0.28 17.32
C GLU A 139 -19.25 -0.36 18.74
N GLN A 140 -17.94 -0.19 18.90
CA GLN A 140 -17.28 -0.18 20.20
C GLN A 140 -17.62 1.08 21.03
N ARG A 141 -17.88 2.23 20.38
CA ARG A 141 -18.31 3.47 21.05
C ARG A 141 -19.76 3.42 21.53
N GLN A 142 -20.62 2.64 20.87
CA GLN A 142 -22.02 2.48 21.28
C GLN A 142 -22.22 1.48 22.43
N GLN A 143 -21.21 0.66 22.75
CA GLN A 143 -21.24 -0.26 23.90
C GLN A 143 -20.69 0.38 25.19
N THR A 144 -20.24 1.64 25.14
CA THR A 144 -19.71 2.38 26.30
C THR A 144 -20.60 3.54 26.75
N GLU A 145 -21.80 3.67 26.18
CA GLU A 145 -22.89 4.53 26.66
C GLU A 145 -24.00 3.67 27.29
#